data_AF-A0A0M9EDI9-F1
#
_entry.id   AF-A0A0M9EDI9-F1
#
_cell.length_a   1.000
_cell.length_b   1.000
_cell.length_c   1.000
_cell.angle_alpha   90.00
_cell.angle_beta   90.00
_cell.angle_gamma   90.00
#
_symmetry.space_group_name_H-M   'P 1'
#
loop_
_entity.id
_entity.type
_entity.pdbx_description
1 polymer ?
#
loop_
_entity_poly.entity_id
_entity_poly.type
_entity_poly.pdbx_seq_one_letter_code
_entity_poly.pdbx_strand_id
1 'polypeptide(L)'
;PGCVEICPKEALIFGNRKELIKIARERINKHPDQYIDHIYGEHEMGGTSWLYISGTPFSEIGMREDLGVTSAPELTAGPLSAVPIVVGLWPVLLTGVYAISKRKDKVAEEEKAEAIKATEEAADEEMKKQIAKVKQDAAKDKEKAIKLEVKKALDEAAKEAEEKAAKEAEEKTAEEAAKEAPEKKEGE
;
A
#
# COMPACT_ATOMS: atom_id res chain seq x y z
N PRO A 1 -17.28 -45.37 -40.75
CA PRO A 1 -15.84 -45.06 -40.63
C PRO A 1 -15.02 -45.75 -41.74
N GLY A 2 -14.21 -45.00 -42.49
CA GLY A 2 -13.55 -45.51 -43.70
C GLY A 2 -12.71 -46.78 -43.51
N CYS A 3 -11.98 -46.91 -42.40
CA CYS A 3 -11.17 -48.11 -42.12
C CYS A 3 -12.02 -49.39 -41.89
N VAL A 4 -13.28 -49.23 -41.46
CA VAL A 4 -14.24 -50.34 -41.27
C VAL A 4 -14.86 -50.71 -42.60
N GLU A 5 -15.33 -49.72 -43.35
CA GLU A 5 -15.97 -49.88 -44.67
C GLU A 5 -15.03 -50.51 -45.72
N ILE A 6 -13.72 -50.22 -45.65
CA ILE A 6 -12.73 -50.77 -46.58
C ILE A 6 -12.22 -52.16 -46.19
N CYS A 7 -12.57 -52.70 -45.01
CA CYS A 7 -11.94 -53.91 -44.48
C CYS A 7 -12.46 -55.18 -45.18
N PRO A 8 -11.70 -55.83 -46.09
CA PRO A 8 -12.20 -56.93 -46.91
C PRO A 8 -12.30 -58.27 -46.15
N LYS A 9 -11.93 -58.27 -44.87
CA LYS A 9 -11.93 -59.43 -43.97
C LYS A 9 -12.87 -59.26 -42.77
N GLU A 10 -13.60 -58.15 -42.69
CA GLU A 10 -14.51 -57.83 -41.57
C GLU A 10 -13.83 -57.98 -40.19
N ALA A 11 -12.53 -57.69 -40.15
CA ALA A 11 -11.73 -57.72 -38.92
C ALA A 11 -12.05 -56.51 -38.02
N LEU A 12 -12.47 -55.40 -38.63
CA LEU A 12 -12.98 -54.22 -37.96
C LEU A 12 -14.49 -54.16 -38.16
N ILE A 13 -15.24 -53.93 -37.07
CA ILE A 13 -16.71 -53.81 -37.06
C ILE A 13 -17.07 -52.58 -36.24
N PHE A 14 -18.10 -51.84 -36.65
CA PHE A 14 -18.60 -50.65 -35.95
C PHE A 14 -20.09 -50.81 -35.64
N GLY A 15 -20.51 -50.43 -34.43
CA GLY A 15 -21.87 -50.65 -33.94
C GLY A 15 -22.02 -50.21 -32.48
N ASN A 16 -23.10 -50.61 -31.81
CA ASN A 16 -23.28 -50.32 -30.39
C ASN A 16 -22.28 -51.12 -29.55
N ARG A 17 -21.63 -50.49 -28.54
CA ARG A 17 -20.66 -51.16 -27.66
C ARG A 17 -21.20 -52.46 -27.05
N LYS A 18 -22.48 -52.50 -26.63
CA LYS A 18 -23.09 -53.71 -26.03
C LYS A 18 -23.21 -54.86 -27.05
N GLU A 19 -23.51 -54.53 -28.29
CA GLU A 19 -23.60 -55.50 -29.39
C GLU A 19 -22.21 -56.01 -29.79
N LEU A 20 -21.22 -55.11 -29.87
CA LEU A 20 -19.83 -55.48 -30.16
C LEU A 20 -19.23 -56.40 -29.10
N ILE A 21 -19.47 -56.15 -27.80
CA ILE A 21 -19.06 -57.07 -26.72
C ILE A 21 -19.70 -58.45 -26.90
N LYS A 22 -21.01 -58.49 -27.21
CA LYS A 22 -21.71 -59.76 -27.45
C LYS A 22 -21.11 -60.51 -28.64
N ILE A 23 -20.87 -59.84 -29.76
CA ILE A 23 -20.25 -60.42 -30.97
C ILE A 23 -18.84 -60.93 -30.66
N ALA A 24 -18.04 -60.18 -29.89
CA ALA A 24 -16.70 -60.58 -29.47
C ALA A 24 -16.73 -61.83 -28.57
N ARG A 25 -17.57 -61.88 -27.53
CA ARG A 25 -17.76 -63.08 -26.69
C ARG A 25 -18.27 -64.27 -27.51
N GLU A 26 -19.21 -64.06 -28.43
CA GLU A 26 -19.67 -65.12 -29.34
C GLU A 26 -18.55 -65.64 -30.26
N ARG A 27 -17.65 -64.78 -30.74
CA ARG A 27 -16.52 -65.17 -31.60
C ARG A 27 -15.45 -65.95 -30.82
N ILE A 28 -15.11 -65.51 -29.61
CA ILE A 28 -14.23 -66.23 -28.67
C ILE A 28 -14.82 -67.63 -28.38
N ASN A 29 -16.09 -67.70 -27.96
CA ASN A 29 -16.74 -68.97 -27.59
C ASN A 29 -16.88 -69.96 -28.76
N LYS A 30 -16.92 -69.48 -30.01
CA LYS A 30 -16.96 -70.33 -31.22
C LYS A 30 -15.57 -70.85 -31.62
N HIS A 31 -14.49 -70.18 -31.21
CA HIS A 31 -13.11 -70.51 -31.57
C HIS A 31 -12.16 -70.34 -30.36
N PRO A 32 -12.37 -71.09 -29.26
CA PRO A 32 -11.59 -70.94 -28.02
C PRO A 32 -10.13 -71.42 -28.15
N ASP A 33 -9.82 -72.11 -29.25
CA ASP A 33 -8.47 -72.50 -29.68
C ASP A 33 -7.69 -71.36 -30.36
N GLN A 34 -8.39 -70.32 -30.84
CA GLN A 34 -7.82 -69.22 -31.64
C GLN A 34 -7.83 -67.87 -30.92
N TYR A 35 -8.56 -67.74 -29.81
CA TYR A 35 -8.69 -66.51 -29.05
C TYR A 35 -8.47 -66.74 -27.55
N ILE A 36 -7.80 -65.79 -26.93
CA ILE A 36 -7.75 -65.65 -25.47
C ILE A 36 -9.14 -65.21 -25.00
N ASP A 37 -9.63 -65.76 -23.88
CA ASP A 37 -10.90 -65.34 -23.26
C ASP A 37 -10.78 -63.99 -22.52
N HIS A 38 -10.41 -62.97 -23.27
CA HIS A 38 -10.28 -61.59 -22.82
C HIS A 38 -10.63 -60.64 -23.96
N ILE A 39 -11.47 -59.65 -23.67
CA ILE A 39 -11.81 -58.56 -24.60
C ILE A 39 -11.14 -57.30 -24.08
N TYR A 40 -10.01 -56.95 -24.68
CA TYR A 40 -9.25 -55.78 -24.29
C TYR A 40 -10.00 -54.51 -24.69
N GLY A 41 -10.23 -53.62 -23.73
CA GLY A 41 -11.12 -52.47 -23.82
C GLY A 41 -12.51 -52.69 -23.20
N GLU A 42 -12.84 -53.90 -22.71
CA GLU A 42 -14.12 -54.15 -22.03
C GLU A 42 -14.17 -53.47 -20.65
N HIS A 43 -13.06 -53.49 -19.90
CA HIS A 43 -12.97 -52.96 -18.54
C HIS A 43 -11.78 -52.00 -18.33
N GLU A 44 -10.79 -52.06 -19.21
CA GLU A 44 -9.53 -51.33 -19.15
C GLU A 44 -9.80 -49.81 -19.20
N MET A 45 -9.18 -49.05 -18.30
CA MET A 45 -9.38 -47.60 -18.15
C MET A 45 -10.86 -47.19 -17.96
N GLY A 46 -11.67 -48.02 -17.29
CA GLY A 46 -13.12 -47.81 -17.11
C GLY A 46 -13.97 -48.24 -18.30
N GLY A 47 -13.38 -48.97 -19.26
CA GLY A 47 -14.00 -49.40 -20.50
C GLY A 47 -13.81 -48.39 -21.63
N THR A 48 -13.40 -48.88 -22.80
CA THR A 48 -13.10 -48.06 -23.98
C THR A 48 -14.17 -48.21 -25.06
N SER A 49 -14.09 -47.36 -26.09
CA SER A 49 -14.87 -47.49 -27.33
C SER A 49 -14.20 -48.37 -28.40
N TRP A 50 -13.05 -48.98 -28.09
CA TRP A 50 -12.25 -49.81 -29.00
C TRP A 50 -11.96 -51.16 -28.36
N LEU A 51 -12.62 -52.19 -28.87
CA LEU A 51 -12.56 -53.55 -28.33
C LEU A 51 -11.68 -54.42 -29.22
N TYR A 52 -10.73 -55.13 -28.62
CA TYR A 52 -9.82 -56.04 -29.31
C TYR A 52 -9.96 -57.47 -28.77
N ILE A 53 -9.89 -58.44 -29.68
CA ILE A 53 -9.73 -59.87 -29.38
C ILE A 53 -8.45 -60.34 -30.08
N SER A 54 -7.72 -61.26 -29.45
CA SER A 54 -6.43 -61.74 -29.92
C SER A 54 -6.24 -63.22 -29.59
N GLY A 55 -5.50 -63.94 -30.43
CA GLY A 55 -4.98 -65.28 -30.12
C GLY A 55 -3.61 -65.27 -29.43
N THR A 56 -2.94 -64.12 -29.41
CA THR A 56 -1.61 -63.89 -28.83
C THR A 56 -1.74 -62.93 -27.63
N PRO A 57 -1.01 -63.13 -26.52
CA PRO A 57 -1.08 -62.26 -25.33
C PRO A 57 -0.96 -60.77 -25.68
N PHE A 58 -1.73 -59.91 -25.02
CA PHE A 58 -1.84 -58.50 -25.42
C PHE A 58 -0.51 -57.76 -25.19
N SER A 59 0.25 -58.18 -24.17
CA SER A 59 1.63 -57.75 -23.92
C SER A 59 2.62 -58.04 -25.06
N GLU A 60 2.51 -59.17 -25.77
CA GLU A 60 3.41 -59.52 -26.89
C GLU A 60 3.15 -58.68 -28.14
N ILE A 61 1.90 -58.24 -28.34
CA ILE A 61 1.50 -57.34 -29.43
C ILE A 61 1.54 -55.85 -29.03
N GLY A 62 2.27 -55.53 -27.95
CA GLY A 62 2.57 -54.16 -27.53
C GLY A 62 1.43 -53.42 -26.83
N MET A 63 0.37 -54.11 -26.43
CA MET A 63 -0.71 -53.54 -25.61
C MET A 63 -0.40 -53.68 -24.11
N ARG A 64 -0.97 -52.76 -23.31
CA ARG A 64 -0.64 -52.60 -21.90
C ARG A 64 -1.70 -53.24 -21.02
N GLU A 65 -1.33 -54.30 -20.32
CA GLU A 65 -2.22 -55.01 -19.38
C GLU A 65 -2.22 -54.38 -17.98
N ASP A 66 -1.35 -53.38 -17.71
CA ASP A 66 -1.16 -52.71 -16.42
C ASP A 66 -2.08 -51.48 -16.20
N LEU A 67 -3.14 -51.33 -17.01
CA LEU A 67 -3.98 -50.13 -17.04
C LEU A 67 -5.05 -50.07 -15.93
N GLY A 68 -5.45 -51.21 -15.38
CA GLY A 68 -6.54 -51.29 -14.39
C GLY A 68 -7.91 -50.89 -14.94
N VAL A 69 -8.90 -50.78 -14.03
CA VAL A 69 -10.33 -50.59 -14.38
C VAL A 69 -10.88 -49.20 -14.02
N THR A 70 -10.06 -48.32 -13.42
CA THR A 70 -10.45 -46.96 -13.06
C THR A 70 -10.41 -46.05 -14.28
N SER A 71 -11.38 -45.14 -14.43
CA SER A 71 -11.43 -44.28 -15.60
C SER A 71 -10.43 -43.12 -15.53
N ALA A 72 -9.81 -42.74 -16.65
CA ALA A 72 -8.90 -41.59 -16.68
C ALA A 72 -9.54 -40.27 -16.18
N PRO A 73 -10.82 -39.96 -16.48
CA PRO A 73 -11.49 -38.79 -15.91
C PRO A 73 -11.64 -38.87 -14.39
N GLU A 74 -11.90 -40.04 -13.81
CA GLU A 74 -12.10 -40.22 -12.36
C GLU A 74 -10.84 -39.85 -11.55
N LEU A 75 -9.64 -40.11 -12.09
CA LEU A 75 -8.37 -39.66 -11.52
C LEU A 75 -8.21 -38.13 -11.44
N THR A 76 -9.00 -37.36 -12.20
CA THR A 76 -8.91 -35.89 -12.29
C THR A 76 -10.20 -35.16 -11.87
N ALA A 77 -11.32 -35.89 -11.76
CA ALA A 77 -12.64 -35.34 -11.46
C ALA A 77 -12.71 -34.63 -10.10
N GLY A 78 -12.05 -35.18 -9.07
CA GLY A 78 -12.00 -34.58 -7.73
C GLY A 78 -11.46 -33.14 -7.75
N PRO A 79 -10.18 -32.92 -8.13
CA PRO A 79 -9.62 -31.57 -8.22
C PRO A 79 -10.37 -30.63 -9.18
N LEU A 80 -10.80 -31.14 -10.36
CA LEU A 80 -11.50 -30.31 -11.35
C LEU A 80 -12.89 -29.86 -10.87
N SER A 81 -13.58 -30.65 -10.03
CA SER A 81 -14.89 -30.28 -9.48
C SER A 81 -14.85 -29.08 -8.52
N ALA A 82 -13.70 -28.78 -7.91
CA ALA A 82 -13.54 -27.63 -7.03
C ALA A 82 -13.33 -26.30 -7.77
N VAL A 83 -12.84 -26.34 -9.02
CA VAL A 83 -12.49 -25.14 -9.79
C VAL A 83 -13.68 -24.18 -9.98
N PRO A 84 -14.90 -24.63 -10.37
CA PRO A 84 -16.05 -23.73 -10.49
C PRO A 84 -16.43 -23.02 -9.18
N ILE A 85 -16.25 -23.69 -8.03
CA ILE A 85 -16.57 -23.14 -6.71
C ILE A 85 -15.61 -21.99 -6.38
N VAL A 86 -14.30 -22.21 -6.58
CA VAL A 86 -13.27 -21.18 -6.35
C VAL A 86 -13.49 -19.99 -7.28
N VAL A 87 -13.69 -20.24 -8.58
CA VAL A 87 -13.92 -19.19 -9.58
C VAL A 87 -15.21 -18.40 -9.33
N GLY A 88 -16.27 -19.03 -8.80
CA GLY A 88 -17.50 -18.34 -8.43
C GLY A 88 -17.41 -17.54 -7.12
N LEU A 89 -16.83 -18.12 -6.07
CA LEU A 89 -16.83 -17.56 -4.72
C LEU A 89 -15.78 -16.46 -4.54
N TRP A 90 -14.57 -16.64 -5.10
CA TRP A 90 -13.43 -15.76 -4.83
C TRP A 90 -13.62 -14.32 -5.36
N PRO A 91 -14.15 -14.08 -6.57
CA PRO A 91 -14.44 -12.72 -7.04
C PRO A 91 -15.50 -12.02 -6.20
N VAL A 92 -16.56 -12.73 -5.79
CA VAL A 92 -17.63 -12.19 -4.92
C VAL A 92 -17.06 -11.78 -3.57
N LEU A 93 -16.24 -12.63 -2.94
CA LEU A 93 -15.59 -12.37 -1.67
C LEU A 93 -14.62 -11.17 -1.76
N LEU A 94 -13.73 -11.15 -2.76
CA LEU A 94 -12.79 -10.05 -2.95
C LEU A 94 -13.49 -8.72 -3.25
N THR A 95 -14.56 -8.73 -4.07
CA THR A 95 -15.35 -7.52 -4.35
C THR A 95 -16.04 -7.00 -3.09
N GLY A 96 -16.57 -7.89 -2.24
CA GLY A 96 -17.13 -7.54 -0.94
C GLY A 96 -16.10 -6.91 0.00
N VAL A 97 -14.93 -7.53 0.15
CA VAL A 97 -13.83 -7.00 0.98
C VAL A 97 -13.33 -5.64 0.45
N TYR A 98 -13.15 -5.50 -0.87
CA TYR A 98 -12.75 -4.24 -1.50
C TYR A 98 -13.77 -3.13 -1.24
N ALA A 99 -15.07 -3.39 -1.39
CA ALA A 99 -16.13 -2.43 -1.13
C ALA A 99 -16.15 -1.96 0.34
N ILE A 100 -15.91 -2.88 1.29
CA ILE A 100 -15.81 -2.55 2.72
C ILE A 100 -14.57 -1.69 2.99
N SER A 101 -13.39 -2.08 2.49
CA SER A 101 -12.15 -1.30 2.68
C SER A 101 -12.32 0.11 2.12
N LYS A 102 -12.77 0.24 0.86
CA LYS A 102 -13.02 1.52 0.19
C LYS A 102 -13.96 2.44 0.97
N ARG A 103 -14.93 1.87 1.70
CA ARG A 103 -15.85 2.62 2.55
C ARG A 103 -15.18 3.06 3.86
N LYS A 104 -14.39 2.19 4.50
CA LYS A 104 -13.63 2.54 5.71
C LYS A 104 -12.57 3.61 5.42
N ASP A 105 -11.88 3.52 4.29
CA ASP A 105 -10.86 4.49 3.88
C ASP A 105 -11.47 5.89 3.71
N LYS A 106 -12.66 5.99 3.11
CA LYS A 106 -13.40 7.28 2.99
C LYS A 106 -13.78 7.87 4.34
N VAL A 107 -14.37 7.08 5.24
CA VAL A 107 -14.76 7.55 6.58
C VAL A 107 -13.53 7.99 7.37
N ALA A 108 -12.41 7.26 7.27
CA ALA A 108 -11.17 7.64 7.93
C ALA A 108 -10.53 8.93 7.36
N GLU A 109 -10.73 9.24 6.08
CA GLU A 109 -10.32 10.53 5.51
C GLU A 109 -11.24 11.67 5.96
N GLU A 110 -12.55 11.43 6.05
CA GLU A 110 -13.55 12.39 6.56
C GLU A 110 -13.29 12.73 8.04
N GLU A 111 -13.12 11.71 8.90
CA GLU A 111 -12.77 11.88 10.33
C GLU A 111 -11.43 12.63 10.53
N LYS A 112 -10.41 12.33 9.71
CA LYS A 112 -9.14 13.07 9.74
C LYS A 112 -9.32 14.52 9.30
N ALA A 113 -10.11 14.79 8.26
CA ALA A 113 -10.35 16.14 7.77
C ALA A 113 -11.11 16.99 8.80
N GLU A 114 -12.04 16.40 9.56
CA GLU A 114 -12.71 17.06 10.69
C GLU A 114 -11.75 17.27 11.86
N ALA A 115 -10.93 16.28 12.22
CA ALA A 115 -9.93 16.41 13.27
C ALA A 115 -8.88 17.49 12.95
N ILE A 116 -8.39 17.56 11.71
CA ILE A 116 -7.45 18.58 11.25
C ILE A 116 -8.08 19.97 11.37
N LYS A 117 -9.30 20.18 10.87
CA LYS A 117 -10.02 21.47 11.02
C LYS A 117 -10.18 21.89 12.48
N ALA A 118 -10.58 20.97 13.36
CA ALA A 118 -10.72 21.26 14.78
C ALA A 118 -9.37 21.63 15.43
N THR A 119 -8.27 20.99 15.02
CA THR A 119 -6.92 21.38 15.47
C THR A 119 -6.43 22.69 14.87
N GLU A 120 -6.78 22.99 13.62
CA GLU A 120 -6.46 24.26 12.96
C GLU A 120 -7.20 25.41 13.66
N GLU A 121 -8.52 25.31 13.89
CA GLU A 121 -9.32 26.32 14.60
C GLU A 121 -8.80 26.57 16.03
N ALA A 122 -8.45 25.50 16.76
CA ALA A 122 -7.86 25.61 18.10
C ALA A 122 -6.46 26.26 18.07
N ALA A 123 -5.61 25.86 17.12
CA ALA A 123 -4.28 26.43 16.93
C ALA A 123 -4.35 27.91 16.51
N ASP A 124 -5.35 28.29 15.71
CA ASP A 124 -5.58 29.66 15.26
C ASP A 124 -6.01 30.56 16.42
N GLU A 125 -6.88 30.08 17.31
CA GLU A 125 -7.27 30.75 18.55
C GLU A 125 -6.09 30.92 19.52
N GLU A 126 -5.27 29.89 19.73
CA GLU A 126 -4.06 30.00 20.56
C GLU A 126 -3.01 30.92 19.91
N MET A 127 -2.79 30.81 18.59
CA MET A 127 -1.87 31.65 17.84
C MET A 127 -2.30 33.12 17.88
N LYS A 128 -3.59 33.43 17.75
CA LYS A 128 -4.13 34.80 17.94
C LYS A 128 -3.81 35.34 19.34
N LYS A 129 -3.99 34.52 20.39
CA LYS A 129 -3.66 34.88 21.79
C LYS A 129 -2.15 35.08 22.00
N GLN A 130 -1.31 34.22 21.45
CA GLN A 130 0.16 34.35 21.51
C GLN A 130 0.63 35.59 20.75
N ILE A 131 0.11 35.85 19.54
CA ILE A 131 0.42 37.06 18.76
C ILE A 131 -0.02 38.33 19.49
N ALA A 132 -1.19 38.33 20.13
CA ALA A 132 -1.66 39.46 20.95
C ALA A 132 -0.73 39.71 22.16
N LYS A 133 -0.28 38.64 22.83
CA LYS A 133 0.67 38.71 23.94
C LYS A 133 2.04 39.23 23.49
N VAL A 134 2.61 38.68 22.42
CA VAL A 134 3.89 39.15 21.83
C VAL A 134 3.80 40.61 21.38
N LYS A 135 2.66 41.05 20.82
CA LYS A 135 2.44 42.47 20.49
C LYS A 135 2.40 43.36 21.74
N GLN A 136 1.77 42.93 22.83
CA GLN A 136 1.82 43.68 24.09
C GLN A 136 3.22 43.74 24.68
N ASP A 137 3.96 42.63 24.69
CA ASP A 137 5.29 42.59 25.30
C ASP A 137 6.30 43.41 24.46
N ALA A 138 6.24 43.33 23.13
CA ALA A 138 6.99 44.21 22.23
C ALA A 138 6.60 45.70 22.37
N ALA A 139 5.35 46.03 22.70
CA ALA A 139 4.93 47.40 22.98
C ALA A 139 5.52 47.89 24.32
N LYS A 140 5.48 47.08 25.38
CA LYS A 140 6.09 47.39 26.68
C LYS A 140 7.60 47.59 26.56
N ASP A 141 8.28 46.76 25.78
CA ASP A 141 9.74 46.86 25.63
C ASP A 141 10.16 48.08 24.78
N LYS A 142 9.37 48.46 23.78
CA LYS A 142 9.52 49.78 23.12
C LYS A 142 9.31 50.93 24.10
N GLU A 143 8.27 50.86 24.94
CA GLU A 143 7.99 51.90 25.94
C GLU A 143 9.09 52.01 27.00
N LYS A 144 9.67 50.89 27.44
CA LYS A 144 10.86 50.85 28.31
C LYS A 144 12.08 51.44 27.62
N ALA A 145 12.35 51.08 26.35
CA ALA A 145 13.47 51.62 25.59
C ALA A 145 13.36 53.15 25.44
N ILE A 146 12.19 53.65 25.06
CA ILE A 146 11.91 55.10 24.98
C ILE A 146 12.14 55.77 26.35
N LYS A 147 11.65 55.20 27.45
CA LYS A 147 11.89 55.76 28.79
C LYS A 147 13.37 55.76 29.19
N LEU A 148 14.14 54.76 28.76
CA LEU A 148 15.57 54.64 29.05
C LEU A 148 16.39 55.62 28.21
N GLU A 149 16.05 55.84 26.94
CA GLU A 149 16.69 56.85 26.09
C GLU A 149 16.29 58.28 26.47
N VAL A 150 15.02 58.53 26.81
CA VAL A 150 14.60 59.82 27.39
C VAL A 150 15.34 60.09 28.69
N LYS A 151 15.53 59.08 29.55
CA LYS A 151 16.35 59.26 30.76
C LYS A 151 17.81 59.58 30.43
N LYS A 152 18.44 58.85 29.49
CA LYS A 152 19.81 59.17 29.04
C LYS A 152 19.92 60.59 28.48
N ALA A 153 18.98 61.02 27.64
CA ALA A 153 18.97 62.37 27.07
C ALA A 153 18.79 63.46 28.14
N LEU A 154 18.01 63.19 29.21
CA LEU A 154 17.89 64.09 30.36
C LEU A 154 19.15 64.09 31.22
N ASP A 155 19.80 62.95 31.44
CA ASP A 155 21.06 62.83 32.18
C ASP A 155 22.24 63.49 31.39
N GLU A 156 22.21 63.46 30.05
CA GLU A 156 23.16 64.18 29.19
C GLU A 156 22.88 65.69 29.16
N ALA A 157 21.62 66.11 29.03
CA ALA A 157 21.23 67.52 29.12
C ALA A 157 21.53 68.13 30.52
N ALA A 158 21.42 67.34 31.59
CA ALA A 158 21.83 67.75 32.94
C ALA A 158 23.34 67.97 33.05
N LYS A 159 24.15 67.11 32.41
CA LYS A 159 25.61 67.30 32.34
C LYS A 159 26.01 68.49 31.49
N GLU A 160 25.34 68.75 30.37
CA GLU A 160 25.55 69.97 29.59
C GLU A 160 25.15 71.24 30.38
N ALA A 161 24.15 71.14 31.26
CA ALA A 161 23.77 72.22 32.17
C ALA A 161 24.80 72.43 33.30
N GLU A 162 25.34 71.35 33.89
CA GLU A 162 26.45 71.43 34.85
C GLU A 162 27.74 71.97 34.22
N GLU A 163 28.07 71.58 32.99
CA GLU A 163 29.24 72.09 32.27
C GLU A 163 29.09 73.58 31.90
N LYS A 164 27.87 74.05 31.60
CA LYS A 164 27.57 75.48 31.43
C LYS A 164 27.64 76.25 32.75
N ALA A 165 27.11 75.69 33.84
CA ALA A 165 27.20 76.30 35.17
C ALA A 165 28.65 76.38 35.68
N ALA A 166 29.49 75.39 35.37
CA ALA A 166 30.92 75.42 35.67
C ALA A 166 31.64 76.55 34.91
N LYS A 167 31.31 76.77 33.63
CA LYS A 167 31.88 77.86 32.82
C LYS A 167 31.41 79.25 33.30
N GLU A 168 30.15 79.41 33.72
CA GLU A 168 29.67 80.65 34.37
C GLU A 168 30.32 80.93 35.74
N ALA A 169 30.80 79.91 36.45
CA ALA A 169 31.53 80.09 37.71
C ALA A 169 32.99 80.51 37.50
N GLU A 170 33.63 80.02 36.43
CA GLU A 170 35.00 80.39 36.08
C GLU A 170 35.09 81.83 35.54
N GLU A 171 34.10 82.28 34.75
CA GLU A 171 34.03 83.67 34.26
C GLU A 171 33.81 84.70 35.38
N LYS A 172 32.99 84.37 36.40
CA LYS A 172 32.76 85.25 37.57
C LYS A 172 33.95 85.36 38.53
N THR A 173 34.94 84.47 38.44
CA THR A 173 36.15 84.54 39.30
C THR A 173 37.26 85.39 38.66
N ALA A 174 37.10 85.84 37.41
CA ALA A 174 38.07 86.67 36.70
C ALA A 174 37.78 88.19 36.76
N GLU A 175 36.57 88.62 37.14
CA GLU A 175 36.17 90.04 37.15
C GLU A 175 36.41 90.76 38.49
N GLU A 176 36.59 90.03 39.61
CA GLU A 176 36.75 90.61 40.97
C GLU A 176 38.21 90.63 41.49
N ALA A 177 39.21 90.62 40.59
CA ALA A 177 40.64 90.62 40.96
C ALA A 177 41.46 91.81 40.40
N ALA A 178 40.79 92.88 39.93
CA ALA A 178 41.47 93.99 39.25
C ALA A 178 40.88 95.39 39.53
N LYS A 179 40.77 95.81 40.81
CA LYS A 179 40.91 97.22 41.27
C LYS A 179 40.73 97.41 42.80
N GLU A 180 41.82 97.34 43.54
CA GLU A 180 42.12 98.38 44.56
C GLU A 180 43.65 98.46 44.76
N ALA A 181 44.20 99.68 44.75
CA ALA A 181 45.64 99.98 44.81
C ALA A 181 45.96 100.72 46.13
N PRO A 182 47.24 101.02 46.46
CA PRO A 182 47.82 102.26 45.92
C PRO A 182 49.35 102.31 45.75
N GLU A 183 49.78 103.41 45.16
CA GLU A 183 51.14 103.86 44.84
C GLU A 183 51.92 104.44 46.04
N LYS A 184 53.23 104.14 46.14
CA LYS A 184 54.32 104.92 46.80
C LYS A 184 55.68 104.29 46.42
N LYS A 185 56.73 104.98 45.90
CA LYS A 185 57.52 106.14 46.37
C LYS A 185 58.20 105.91 47.74
N GLU A 186 59.49 106.21 47.99
CA GLU A 186 60.67 106.73 47.25
C GLU A 186 61.95 106.12 47.90
N GLY A 187 63.16 106.07 47.32
CA GLY A 187 63.66 106.45 45.99
C GLY A 187 65.15 106.86 46.03
N GLU A 188 66.00 106.33 45.14
CA GLU A 188 67.42 106.73 44.87
C GLU A 188 67.70 106.68 43.35
#